data_AF-A0A961B4R5-F1
#
_entry.id   AF-A0A961B4R5-F1
#
_cell.length_a   1.000
_cell.length_b   1.000
_cell.length_c   1.000
_cell.angle_alpha   90.00
_cell.angle_beta   90.00
_cell.angle_gamma   90.00
#
_symmetry.space_group_name_H-M   'P 1'
#
loop_
_entity.id
_entity.type
_entity.pdbx_description
1 polymer ?
#
loop_
_entity_poly.entity_id
_entity_poly.type
_entity_poly.pdbx_seq_one_letter_code
_entity_poly.pdbx_strand_id
1 'polypeptide(L)'
;PAAIMGETVGQISRASYTGTQVVYTAPFGNSATATNQAVLKREPTFGEDIVARKGVTLVPGTLGDTYSAFLGETASNAADSTVFRATLNLGGLVSRKSNEGIYSEHFAGGLGKVARKGENDPNVHTAGVFWSRFLNFWGISPQAPGQVLFTAKLGGTGVSARNDCGLYLLQENGIVFELLREGDPAPGCGAAKIGSFQRVVADPLSGNYAVLVSLTGAPRNANQALLIGNTVAGTVVQSAIRRPWLALRKGQAVQGAFGQTAGIASIGLPGNSFDKSGAGGKGLMQPVNIQSTLASVWTSNRRVSLSIVNY
;
A
#
# COMPACT_ATOMS: atom_id res chain seq x y z
N PRO A 1 5.13 -25.24 -8.28
CA PRO A 1 5.66 -25.18 -6.90
C PRO A 1 6.82 -26.19 -6.68
N ALA A 2 8.02 -25.68 -6.43
CA ALA A 2 9.15 -26.52 -6.02
C ALA A 2 9.02 -26.79 -4.52
N ALA A 3 8.71 -28.03 -4.14
CA ALA A 3 8.63 -28.42 -2.74
C ALA A 3 9.97 -28.14 -2.03
N ILE A 4 9.90 -27.65 -0.79
CA ILE A 4 11.05 -27.42 0.08
C ILE A 4 11.55 -28.78 0.58
N MET A 5 12.08 -29.61 -0.31
CA MET A 5 12.66 -30.90 0.08
C MET A 5 14.11 -30.70 0.50
N GLY A 6 14.37 -30.83 1.79
CA GLY A 6 15.73 -30.88 2.36
C GLY A 6 16.30 -29.55 2.86
N GLU A 7 15.57 -28.43 2.74
CA GLU A 7 15.99 -27.16 3.32
C GLU A 7 15.31 -26.90 4.66
N THR A 8 16.08 -26.54 5.68
CA THR A 8 15.55 -26.12 6.98
C THR A 8 15.16 -24.66 6.91
N VAL A 9 13.86 -24.37 7.04
CA VAL A 9 13.34 -23.00 7.20
C VAL A 9 13.77 -22.45 8.56
N GLY A 10 14.46 -21.32 8.54
CA GLY A 10 14.94 -20.64 9.73
C GLY A 10 13.85 -19.81 10.41
N GLN A 11 14.26 -18.91 11.29
CA GLN A 11 13.33 -18.08 12.05
C GLN A 11 12.51 -17.15 11.14
N ILE A 12 11.19 -17.20 11.31
CA ILE A 12 10.26 -16.26 10.69
C ILE A 12 10.40 -14.92 11.41
N SER A 13 10.88 -13.90 10.69
CA SER A 13 11.06 -12.56 11.25
C SER A 13 9.76 -11.76 11.32
N ARG A 14 8.82 -12.06 10.41
CA ARG A 14 7.53 -11.39 10.23
C ARG A 14 6.63 -12.25 9.36
N ALA A 15 5.32 -12.12 9.54
CA ALA A 15 4.33 -12.81 8.73
C ALA A 15 3.12 -11.90 8.47
N SER A 16 2.47 -12.11 7.34
CA SER A 16 1.17 -11.56 6.99
C SER A 16 0.15 -12.69 6.96
N TYR A 17 -1.04 -12.46 7.48
CA TYR A 17 -2.12 -13.44 7.52
C TYR A 17 -3.43 -12.83 7.08
N THR A 18 -4.17 -13.54 6.22
CA THR A 18 -5.43 -13.06 5.63
C THR A 18 -6.60 -14.02 5.84
N GLY A 19 -6.50 -14.95 6.78
CA GLY A 19 -7.51 -16.00 6.98
C GLY A 19 -7.23 -17.24 6.13
N THR A 20 -6.94 -17.03 4.84
CA THR A 20 -6.75 -18.09 3.83
C THR A 20 -5.29 -18.48 3.60
N GLN A 21 -4.34 -17.58 3.88
CA GLN A 21 -2.92 -17.83 3.68
C GLN A 21 -2.05 -17.09 4.71
N VAL A 22 -0.87 -17.65 4.97
CA VAL A 22 0.23 -16.98 5.69
C VAL A 22 1.36 -16.74 4.69
N VAL A 23 1.80 -15.49 4.58
CA VAL A 23 2.96 -15.12 3.76
C VAL A 23 4.05 -14.58 4.66
N TYR A 24 5.27 -15.04 4.48
CA TYR A 24 6.37 -14.66 5.35
C TYR A 24 7.73 -14.76 4.66
N THR A 25 8.71 -14.00 5.15
CA THR A 25 10.11 -14.12 4.74
C THR A 25 10.89 -14.91 5.78
N ALA A 26 11.60 -15.95 5.34
CA ALA A 26 12.50 -16.71 6.21
C ALA A 26 13.84 -17.01 5.52
N PRO A 27 14.93 -17.13 6.30
CA PRO A 27 16.18 -17.65 5.78
C PRO A 27 16.16 -19.18 5.68
N PHE A 28 17.00 -19.76 4.83
CA PHE A 28 17.25 -21.21 4.78
C PHE A 28 18.60 -21.53 5.43
N GLY A 29 18.59 -22.42 6.42
CA GLY A 29 19.76 -22.69 7.28
C GLY A 29 20.95 -23.33 6.57
N ASN A 30 20.70 -24.16 5.56
CA ASN A 30 21.73 -24.94 4.85
C ASN A 30 22.06 -24.36 3.46
N SER A 31 21.62 -23.13 3.17
CA SER A 31 21.77 -22.49 1.86
C SER A 31 22.87 -21.43 1.86
N ALA A 32 23.56 -21.26 0.74
CA ALA A 32 24.58 -20.22 0.57
C ALA A 32 23.98 -18.83 0.79
N THR A 33 24.74 -17.87 1.35
CA THR A 33 24.26 -16.50 1.66
C THR A 33 23.64 -15.77 0.46
N ALA A 34 24.05 -16.09 -0.76
CA ALA A 34 23.47 -15.53 -1.98
C ALA A 34 22.03 -16.01 -2.24
N THR A 35 21.62 -17.16 -1.70
CA THR A 35 20.34 -17.83 -1.97
C THR A 35 19.58 -18.28 -0.73
N ASN A 36 20.00 -17.83 0.45
CA ASN A 36 19.51 -18.29 1.76
C ASN A 36 18.26 -17.57 2.26
N GLN A 37 17.46 -16.94 1.41
CA GLN A 37 16.24 -16.25 1.84
C GLN A 37 15.15 -16.43 0.79
N ALA A 38 13.91 -16.64 1.23
CA ALA A 38 12.75 -16.67 0.36
C ALA A 38 11.54 -15.97 0.98
N VAL A 39 10.66 -15.49 0.10
CA VAL A 39 9.25 -15.25 0.41
C VAL A 39 8.54 -16.58 0.25
N LEU A 40 7.86 -17.00 1.31
CA LEU A 40 7.14 -18.25 1.43
C LEU A 40 5.66 -17.94 1.61
N LYS A 41 4.82 -18.78 1.02
CA LYS A 41 3.37 -18.76 1.21
C LYS A 41 2.95 -20.12 1.73
N ARG A 42 2.06 -20.13 2.71
CA ARG A 42 1.44 -21.35 3.22
C ARG A 42 -0.07 -21.20 3.22
N GLU A 43 -0.73 -22.14 2.57
CA GLU A 43 -2.19 -22.26 2.58
C GLU A 43 -2.59 -23.50 3.41
N PRO A 44 -3.75 -23.49 4.09
CA PRO A 44 -4.20 -24.62 4.89
C PRO A 44 -4.24 -25.94 4.13
N THR A 45 -4.49 -25.90 2.82
CA THR A 45 -4.72 -27.07 1.96
C THR A 45 -3.53 -27.45 1.08
N PHE A 46 -2.66 -26.50 0.71
CA PHE A 46 -1.65 -26.72 -0.34
C PHE A 46 -0.20 -26.81 0.16
N GLY A 47 -0.01 -26.88 1.47
CA GLY A 47 1.33 -26.90 2.05
C GLY A 47 2.04 -25.56 1.90
N GLU A 48 3.36 -25.59 1.88
CA GLU A 48 4.20 -24.42 1.78
C GLU A 48 4.83 -24.32 0.38
N ASP A 49 4.80 -23.11 -0.20
CA ASP A 49 5.33 -22.81 -1.51
C ASP A 49 6.35 -21.66 -1.46
N ILE A 50 7.36 -21.74 -2.33
CA ILE A 50 8.35 -20.68 -2.52
C ILE A 50 7.82 -19.72 -3.59
N VAL A 51 7.43 -18.54 -3.15
CA VAL A 51 6.99 -17.44 -4.02
C VAL A 51 8.16 -16.85 -4.80
N ALA A 52 9.22 -16.51 -4.07
CA ALA A 52 10.44 -15.94 -4.64
C ALA A 52 11.63 -16.25 -3.74
N ARG A 53 12.75 -16.62 -4.35
CA ARG A 53 14.00 -16.93 -3.67
C ARG A 53 15.11 -15.99 -4.10
N LYS A 54 15.81 -15.45 -3.11
CA LYS A 54 16.99 -14.60 -3.29
C LYS A 54 18.01 -15.31 -4.19
N GLY A 55 18.59 -14.58 -5.14
CA GLY A 55 19.64 -15.08 -6.05
C GLY A 55 19.24 -16.21 -7.01
N VAL A 56 18.00 -16.71 -6.93
CA VAL A 56 17.53 -17.85 -7.75
C VAL A 56 16.37 -17.43 -8.64
N THR A 57 15.32 -16.84 -8.07
CA THR A 57 14.15 -16.43 -8.84
C THR A 57 14.48 -15.22 -9.70
N LEU A 58 14.23 -15.36 -11.01
CA LEU A 58 14.37 -14.27 -11.97
C LEU A 58 13.30 -13.22 -11.74
N VAL A 59 13.70 -11.95 -11.86
CA VAL A 59 12.83 -10.80 -11.61
C VAL A 59 12.00 -10.52 -12.87
N PRO A 60 10.66 -10.56 -12.79
CA PRO A 60 9.82 -10.30 -13.96
C PRO A 60 10.07 -8.91 -14.56
N GLY A 61 10.06 -8.85 -15.89
CA GLY A 61 10.28 -7.60 -16.64
C GLY A 61 11.73 -7.09 -16.61
N THR A 62 12.70 -7.97 -16.36
CA THR A 62 14.14 -7.68 -16.41
C THR A 62 14.89 -8.69 -17.28
N LEU A 63 16.15 -8.40 -17.61
CA LEU A 63 16.99 -9.27 -18.45
C LEU A 63 17.80 -10.25 -17.59
N GLY A 64 17.11 -11.11 -16.83
CA GLY A 64 17.74 -12.15 -16.03
C GLY A 64 18.26 -11.69 -14.66
N ASP A 65 17.83 -10.52 -14.18
CA ASP A 65 18.19 -10.06 -12.83
C ASP A 65 17.52 -10.94 -11.77
N THR A 66 18.12 -10.99 -10.57
CA THR A 66 17.62 -11.76 -9.42
C THR A 66 17.44 -10.89 -8.19
N TYR A 67 16.65 -11.35 -7.23
CA TYR A 67 16.43 -10.67 -5.95
C TYR A 67 17.67 -10.71 -5.05
N SER A 68 18.00 -9.60 -4.39
CA SER A 68 19.12 -9.48 -3.44
C SER A 68 18.67 -9.50 -1.98
N ALA A 69 17.50 -8.95 -1.68
CA ALA A 69 16.87 -9.05 -0.36
C ALA A 69 15.37 -8.74 -0.42
N PHE A 70 14.60 -9.35 0.49
CA PHE A 70 13.18 -9.06 0.65
C PHE A 70 12.95 -8.04 1.78
N LEU A 71 12.35 -6.91 1.42
CA LEU A 71 12.15 -5.80 2.34
C LEU A 71 10.88 -5.96 3.17
N GLY A 72 9.83 -6.56 2.61
CA GLY A 72 8.55 -6.82 3.27
C GLY A 72 7.58 -7.57 2.37
N GLU A 73 6.54 -8.13 2.98
CA GLU A 73 5.52 -8.99 2.38
C GLU A 73 4.15 -8.68 2.99
N THR A 74 3.11 -8.84 2.19
CA THR A 74 1.70 -8.80 2.58
C THR A 74 0.93 -9.79 1.72
N ALA A 75 -0.19 -10.28 2.23
CA ALA A 75 -1.12 -11.08 1.46
C ALA A 75 -2.44 -10.32 1.28
N SER A 76 -3.28 -10.77 0.35
CA SER A 76 -4.71 -10.47 0.35
C SER A 76 -5.54 -11.74 0.64
N ASN A 77 -6.87 -11.61 0.69
CA ASN A 77 -7.76 -12.75 0.95
C ASN A 77 -7.86 -13.73 -0.22
N ALA A 78 -7.64 -13.24 -1.44
CA ALA A 78 -7.67 -14.12 -2.60
C ALA A 78 -6.48 -15.07 -2.57
N ALA A 79 -6.74 -16.34 -2.90
CA ALA A 79 -5.71 -17.33 -3.15
C ALA A 79 -4.68 -16.76 -4.13
N ASP A 80 -3.41 -17.11 -3.93
CA ASP A 80 -2.30 -16.67 -4.77
C ASP A 80 -2.06 -15.16 -4.87
N SER A 81 -2.51 -14.39 -3.88
CA SER A 81 -2.28 -12.94 -3.83
C SER A 81 -1.21 -12.56 -2.81
N THR A 82 0.00 -13.08 -3.01
CA THR A 82 1.20 -12.61 -2.31
C THR A 82 1.72 -11.34 -2.96
N VAL A 83 1.99 -10.31 -2.17
CA VAL A 83 2.68 -9.09 -2.61
C VAL A 83 3.91 -8.88 -1.75
N PHE A 84 5.04 -8.56 -2.37
CA PHE A 84 6.26 -8.27 -1.63
C PHE A 84 7.06 -7.14 -2.27
N ARG A 85 7.84 -6.47 -1.42
CA ARG A 85 8.83 -5.48 -1.83
C ARG A 85 10.21 -6.09 -1.72
N ALA A 86 11.01 -5.94 -2.76
CA ALA A 86 12.35 -6.51 -2.81
C ALA A 86 13.36 -5.53 -3.38
N THR A 87 14.61 -5.77 -3.03
CA THR A 87 15.77 -5.20 -3.70
C THR A 87 16.36 -6.20 -4.69
N LEU A 88 16.98 -5.68 -5.74
CA LEU A 88 17.54 -6.47 -6.84
C LEU A 88 19.07 -6.49 -6.75
N ASN A 89 19.70 -7.53 -7.29
CA ASN A 89 21.14 -7.53 -7.48
C ASN A 89 21.52 -6.44 -8.49
N LEU A 90 22.62 -5.72 -8.23
CA LEU A 90 23.13 -4.73 -9.16
C LEU A 90 23.87 -5.44 -10.29
N GLY A 91 23.55 -5.09 -11.54
CA GLY A 91 24.06 -5.75 -12.73
C GLY A 91 23.17 -5.44 -13.93
N GLY A 92 23.66 -5.64 -15.16
CA GLY A 92 22.89 -5.42 -16.38
C GLY A 92 22.25 -4.01 -16.44
N LEU A 93 20.92 -3.96 -16.46
CA LEU A 93 20.11 -2.73 -16.51
C LEU A 93 19.66 -2.23 -15.12
N VAL A 94 20.02 -2.93 -14.05
CA VAL A 94 19.66 -2.56 -12.67
C VAL A 94 20.74 -1.66 -12.06
N SER A 95 20.32 -0.46 -11.67
CA SER A 95 21.16 0.55 -11.02
C SER A 95 20.64 0.85 -9.61
N ARG A 96 21.36 1.66 -8.83
CA ARG A 96 20.85 2.17 -7.53
C ARG A 96 19.55 2.96 -7.67
N LYS A 97 19.26 3.51 -8.85
CA LYS A 97 17.99 4.20 -9.14
C LYS A 97 16.87 3.23 -9.50
N SER A 98 17.16 1.95 -9.74
CA SER A 98 16.17 0.95 -10.20
C SER A 98 16.25 -0.42 -9.51
N ASN A 99 16.96 -0.51 -8.39
CA ASN A 99 17.20 -1.75 -7.65
C ASN A 99 16.13 -2.08 -6.59
N GLU A 100 14.93 -1.51 -6.67
CA GLU A 100 13.85 -1.77 -5.72
C GLU A 100 12.52 -1.82 -6.45
N GLY A 101 11.66 -2.78 -6.10
CA GLY A 101 10.34 -2.93 -6.72
C GLY A 101 9.33 -3.63 -5.82
N ILE A 102 8.07 -3.53 -6.22
CA ILE A 102 6.93 -4.26 -5.66
C ILE A 102 6.55 -5.34 -6.69
N TYR A 103 6.29 -6.55 -6.20
CA TYR A 103 6.02 -7.75 -7.00
C TYR A 103 4.80 -8.49 -6.44
N SER A 104 4.08 -9.20 -7.31
CA SER A 104 2.85 -9.92 -6.95
C SER A 104 2.75 -11.25 -7.68
N GLU A 105 2.28 -12.31 -7.01
CA GLU A 105 2.08 -13.66 -7.58
C GLU A 105 0.93 -13.78 -8.57
N HIS A 106 0.11 -12.75 -8.73
CA HIS A 106 -1.11 -12.82 -9.54
C HIS A 106 -1.07 -12.02 -10.84
N PHE A 107 0.11 -11.68 -11.36
CA PHE A 107 0.15 -10.99 -12.65
C PHE A 107 0.12 -12.01 -13.78
N ALA A 108 -1.01 -12.09 -14.50
CA ALA A 108 -1.20 -13.02 -15.63
C ALA A 108 -0.96 -14.50 -15.27
N GLY A 109 -1.34 -14.92 -14.06
CA GLY A 109 -1.20 -16.31 -13.60
C GLY A 109 0.19 -16.66 -13.05
N GLY A 110 1.03 -15.67 -12.75
CA GLY A 110 2.31 -15.91 -12.07
C GLY A 110 2.93 -14.65 -11.47
N LEU A 111 4.19 -14.80 -11.05
CA LEU A 111 4.95 -13.71 -10.46
C LEU A 111 5.18 -12.58 -11.50
N GLY A 112 4.72 -11.38 -11.17
CA GLY A 112 4.91 -10.19 -11.99
C GLY A 112 5.34 -8.96 -11.22
N LYS A 113 5.77 -7.96 -11.99
CA LYS A 113 6.22 -6.65 -11.50
C LYS A 113 5.02 -5.71 -11.40
N VAL A 114 4.80 -5.15 -10.21
CA VAL A 114 3.77 -4.13 -9.95
C VAL A 114 4.31 -2.74 -10.30
N ALA A 115 5.44 -2.38 -9.68
CA ALA A 115 6.13 -1.11 -9.91
C ALA A 115 7.60 -1.27 -9.54
N ARG A 116 8.49 -0.53 -10.20
CA ARG A 116 9.93 -0.55 -9.91
C ARG A 116 10.51 0.85 -9.92
N LYS A 117 11.39 1.13 -8.97
CA LYS A 117 12.10 2.41 -8.85
C LYS A 117 12.77 2.75 -10.19
N GLY A 118 12.79 4.03 -10.54
CA GLY A 118 13.39 4.53 -11.78
C GLY A 118 12.58 4.26 -13.05
N GLU A 119 11.50 3.47 -12.99
CA GLU A 119 10.53 3.38 -14.09
C GLU A 119 9.59 4.58 -14.07
N ASN A 120 9.16 4.99 -15.26
CA ASN A 120 8.25 6.12 -15.41
C ASN A 120 6.90 5.80 -14.78
N ASP A 121 6.30 6.80 -14.14
CA ASP A 121 4.91 6.73 -13.72
C ASP A 121 4.00 6.76 -14.95
N PRO A 122 3.23 5.69 -15.24
CA PRO A 122 2.41 5.62 -16.45
C PRO A 122 1.25 6.63 -16.46
N ASN A 123 0.89 7.20 -15.30
CA ASN A 123 -0.24 8.13 -15.18
C ASN A 123 0.18 9.60 -15.32
N VAL A 124 1.47 9.89 -15.29
CA VAL A 124 1.94 11.28 -15.32
C VAL A 124 2.21 11.66 -16.76
N HIS A 125 1.38 12.56 -17.29
CA HIS A 125 1.52 13.11 -18.65
C HIS A 125 2.83 13.90 -18.87
N THR A 126 3.65 14.08 -17.83
CA THR A 126 4.96 14.72 -17.92
C THR A 126 6.05 13.68 -18.07
N ALA A 127 6.68 13.65 -19.25
CA ALA A 127 7.83 12.78 -19.50
C ALA A 127 8.94 13.00 -18.44
N GLY A 128 9.53 11.91 -17.97
CA GLY A 128 10.67 11.93 -17.04
C GLY A 128 10.30 11.93 -15.56
N VAL A 129 9.02 11.78 -15.20
CA VAL A 129 8.61 11.49 -13.81
C VAL A 129 8.69 9.99 -13.54
N PHE A 130 9.39 9.60 -12.48
CA PHE A 130 9.63 8.20 -12.12
C PHE A 130 9.43 7.95 -10.63
N TRP A 131 9.20 6.69 -10.25
CA TRP A 131 9.15 6.31 -8.84
C TRP A 131 10.55 6.34 -8.22
N SER A 132 10.76 7.17 -7.21
CA SER A 132 12.06 7.34 -6.54
C SER A 132 12.19 6.49 -5.28
N ARG A 133 11.08 6.12 -4.64
CA ARG A 133 11.04 5.24 -3.45
C ARG A 133 9.62 4.73 -3.19
N PHE A 134 9.47 3.52 -2.70
CA PHE A 134 8.19 3.02 -2.19
C PHE A 134 8.10 3.24 -0.68
N LEU A 135 6.96 3.75 -0.22
CA LEU A 135 6.72 4.04 1.19
C LEU A 135 5.93 2.90 1.83
N ASN A 136 4.70 2.67 1.37
CA ASN A 136 3.80 1.64 1.88
C ASN A 136 3.15 0.84 0.75
N PHE A 137 2.71 -0.39 1.04
CA PHE A 137 1.98 -1.22 0.09
C PHE A 137 1.06 -2.23 0.77
N TRP A 138 -0.01 -2.61 0.07
CA TRP A 138 -1.03 -3.57 0.50
C TRP A 138 -1.42 -4.44 -0.68
N GLY A 139 -1.47 -5.76 -0.47
CA GLY A 139 -2.20 -6.64 -1.36
C GLY A 139 -3.68 -6.46 -1.08
N ILE A 140 -4.45 -6.08 -2.09
CA ILE A 140 -5.88 -5.88 -1.95
C ILE A 140 -6.56 -6.77 -2.97
N SER A 141 -7.48 -7.62 -2.55
CA SER A 141 -8.29 -8.40 -3.48
C SER A 141 -9.43 -9.06 -2.70
N PRO A 142 -10.53 -8.34 -2.48
CA PRO A 142 -11.74 -8.96 -1.96
C PRO A 142 -12.38 -9.91 -2.98
N GLN A 143 -12.24 -9.64 -4.29
CA GLN A 143 -13.00 -10.31 -5.35
C GLN A 143 -12.15 -10.83 -6.50
N ALA A 144 -11.10 -10.10 -6.89
CA ALA A 144 -10.24 -10.46 -8.01
C ALA A 144 -8.78 -10.24 -7.62
N PRO A 145 -7.96 -11.29 -7.62
CA PRO A 145 -6.56 -11.19 -7.27
C PRO A 145 -5.79 -10.25 -8.22
N GLY A 146 -4.70 -9.69 -7.71
CA GLY A 146 -3.79 -8.85 -8.50
C GLY A 146 -3.89 -7.35 -8.25
N GLN A 147 -4.86 -6.84 -7.50
CA GLN A 147 -4.82 -5.43 -7.12
C GLN A 147 -3.78 -5.18 -6.01
N VAL A 148 -3.07 -4.06 -6.14
CA VAL A 148 -2.04 -3.65 -5.18
C VAL A 148 -2.16 -2.16 -4.96
N LEU A 149 -2.45 -1.75 -3.72
CA LEU A 149 -2.41 -0.35 -3.32
C LEU A 149 -1.00 -0.04 -2.83
N PHE A 150 -0.43 1.09 -3.23
CA PHE A 150 0.87 1.52 -2.73
C PHE A 150 1.04 3.03 -2.75
N THR A 151 1.88 3.53 -1.85
CA THR A 151 2.35 4.91 -1.87
C THR A 151 3.80 4.96 -2.32
N ALA A 152 4.10 5.91 -3.19
CA ALA A 152 5.46 6.10 -3.72
C ALA A 152 5.85 7.57 -3.68
N LYS A 153 7.14 7.80 -3.41
CA LYS A 153 7.78 9.06 -3.74
C LYS A 153 8.13 9.09 -5.22
N LEU A 154 8.02 10.26 -5.80
CA LEU A 154 8.33 10.57 -7.18
C LEU A 154 9.67 11.29 -7.28
N GLY A 155 10.25 11.28 -8.46
CA GLY A 155 11.41 12.08 -8.82
C GLY A 155 11.36 12.43 -10.30
N GLY A 156 12.28 13.29 -10.72
CA GLY A 156 12.40 13.71 -12.11
C GLY A 156 11.84 15.11 -12.38
N THR A 157 11.64 15.42 -13.66
CA THR A 157 11.30 16.78 -14.12
C THR A 157 9.96 17.23 -13.55
N GLY A 158 9.91 18.46 -13.01
CA GLY A 158 8.69 19.03 -12.45
C GLY A 158 8.24 18.45 -11.09
N VAL A 159 9.01 17.50 -10.53
CA VAL A 159 8.78 16.98 -9.18
C VAL A 159 9.51 17.84 -8.16
N SER A 160 8.78 18.27 -7.14
CA SER A 160 9.24 19.10 -6.02
C SER A 160 8.65 18.54 -4.71
N ALA A 161 9.10 19.04 -3.56
CA ALA A 161 8.56 18.64 -2.26
C ALA A 161 7.05 18.95 -2.07
N ARG A 162 6.39 19.62 -3.02
CA ARG A 162 4.95 19.90 -3.00
C ARG A 162 4.12 18.90 -3.80
N ASN A 163 4.75 18.02 -4.59
CA ASN A 163 4.10 17.07 -5.49
C ASN A 163 4.92 15.79 -5.70
N ASP A 164 5.73 15.42 -4.70
CA ASP A 164 6.67 14.29 -4.76
C ASP A 164 6.10 13.01 -4.15
N CYS A 165 4.84 12.96 -3.72
CA CYS A 165 4.21 11.73 -3.24
C CYS A 165 2.88 11.47 -3.95
N GLY A 166 2.60 10.19 -4.22
CA GLY A 166 1.34 9.73 -4.77
C GLY A 166 0.84 8.44 -4.11
N LEU A 167 -0.47 8.22 -4.23
CA LEU A 167 -1.17 6.98 -3.89
C LEU A 167 -1.66 6.33 -5.18
N TYR A 168 -1.28 5.08 -5.37
CA TYR A 168 -1.49 4.34 -6.61
C TYR A 168 -2.19 3.02 -6.35
N LEU A 169 -2.99 2.59 -7.33
CA LEU A 169 -3.63 1.30 -7.37
C LEU A 169 -3.21 0.58 -8.64
N LEU A 170 -2.48 -0.54 -8.52
CA LEU A 170 -2.46 -1.53 -9.59
C LEU A 170 -3.86 -2.14 -9.68
N GLN A 171 -4.50 -1.98 -10.83
CA GLN A 171 -5.82 -2.53 -11.10
C GLN A 171 -5.74 -3.99 -11.57
N GLU A 172 -6.88 -4.65 -11.60
CA GLU A 172 -7.06 -6.04 -12.04
C GLU A 172 -6.64 -6.30 -13.50
N ASN A 173 -6.56 -5.26 -14.34
CA ASN A 173 -6.05 -5.35 -15.71
C ASN A 173 -4.53 -5.11 -15.81
N GLY A 174 -3.84 -4.96 -14.68
CA GLY A 174 -2.40 -4.68 -14.63
C GLY A 174 -2.02 -3.23 -14.93
N ILE A 175 -2.99 -2.31 -15.09
CA ILE A 175 -2.71 -0.88 -15.24
C ILE A 175 -2.62 -0.24 -13.87
N VAL A 176 -1.55 0.53 -13.64
CA VAL A 176 -1.43 1.39 -12.46
C VAL A 176 -2.30 2.61 -12.64
N PHE A 177 -3.10 2.96 -11.65
CA PHE A 177 -3.99 4.11 -11.62
C PHE A 177 -3.67 5.03 -10.44
N GLU A 178 -3.51 6.32 -10.70
CA GLU A 178 -3.27 7.32 -9.67
C GLU A 178 -4.58 7.73 -8.96
N LEU A 179 -4.63 7.49 -7.65
CA LEU A 179 -5.77 7.80 -6.79
C LEU A 179 -5.69 9.21 -6.20
N LEU A 180 -4.51 9.60 -5.73
CA LEU A 180 -4.22 10.90 -5.14
C LEU A 180 -2.76 11.27 -5.37
N ARG A 181 -2.48 12.57 -5.45
CA ARG A 181 -1.13 13.12 -5.49
C ARG A 181 -1.01 14.40 -4.67
N GLU A 182 0.16 14.61 -4.06
CA GLU A 182 0.48 15.90 -3.44
C GLU A 182 0.46 17.02 -4.50
N GLY A 183 -0.03 18.20 -4.12
CA GLY A 183 -0.14 19.37 -4.99
C GLY A 183 -1.44 19.44 -5.81
N ASP A 184 -2.18 18.33 -5.91
CA ASP A 184 -3.46 18.27 -6.60
C ASP A 184 -4.62 18.81 -5.75
N PRO A 185 -5.73 19.25 -6.36
CA PRO A 185 -6.93 19.63 -5.64
C PRO A 185 -7.42 18.51 -4.71
N ALA A 186 -7.68 18.85 -3.44
CA ALA A 186 -8.17 17.89 -2.47
C ALA A 186 -9.68 17.67 -2.66
N PRO A 187 -10.15 16.41 -2.85
CA PRO A 187 -11.57 16.11 -3.06
C PRO A 187 -12.45 16.72 -1.95
N GLY A 188 -13.52 17.42 -2.34
CA GLY A 188 -14.46 18.04 -1.40
C GLY A 188 -13.91 19.18 -0.54
N CYS A 189 -12.68 19.66 -0.77
CA CYS A 189 -12.02 20.64 0.11
C CYS A 189 -11.96 22.08 -0.45
N GLY A 190 -12.74 22.37 -1.51
CA GLY A 190 -12.72 23.67 -2.19
C GLY A 190 -11.42 23.90 -2.97
N ALA A 191 -10.82 25.10 -2.85
CA ALA A 191 -9.56 25.43 -3.51
C ALA A 191 -8.30 24.85 -2.81
N ALA A 192 -8.47 24.12 -1.71
CA ALA A 192 -7.36 23.51 -0.99
C ALA A 192 -6.74 22.36 -1.79
N LYS A 193 -5.43 22.19 -1.63
CA LYS A 193 -4.65 21.13 -2.29
C LYS A 193 -4.14 20.11 -1.27
N ILE A 194 -3.87 18.89 -1.72
CA ILE A 194 -3.19 17.88 -0.92
C ILE A 194 -1.79 18.39 -0.58
N GLY A 195 -1.52 18.63 0.70
CA GLY A 195 -0.24 19.11 1.19
C GLY A 195 0.75 17.98 1.40
N SER A 196 0.38 17.02 2.24
CA SER A 196 1.19 15.85 2.52
C SER A 196 0.35 14.65 2.94
N PHE A 197 0.76 13.45 2.57
CA PHE A 197 0.19 12.21 3.12
C PHE A 197 0.67 12.05 4.58
N GLN A 198 -0.24 12.17 5.54
CA GLN A 198 0.08 11.95 6.96
C GLN A 198 -0.07 10.49 7.34
N ARG A 199 -1.07 9.81 6.74
CA ARG A 199 -1.26 8.37 6.88
C ARG A 199 -2.13 7.82 5.76
N VAL A 200 -1.86 6.58 5.37
CA VAL A 200 -2.71 5.77 4.50
C VAL A 200 -2.93 4.45 5.20
N VAL A 201 -4.16 3.95 5.22
CA VAL A 201 -4.54 2.65 5.77
C VAL A 201 -5.47 1.97 4.79
N ALA A 202 -5.38 0.66 4.66
CA ALA A 202 -6.25 -0.11 3.78
C ALA A 202 -6.57 -1.45 4.43
N ASP A 203 -7.80 -1.90 4.23
CA ASP A 203 -8.26 -3.23 4.58
C ASP A 203 -8.07 -4.16 3.37
N PRO A 204 -7.16 -5.15 3.45
CA PRO A 204 -6.94 -6.13 2.39
C PRO A 204 -8.20 -6.94 2.02
N LEU A 205 -9.14 -7.08 2.95
CA LEU A 205 -10.30 -7.96 2.82
C LEU A 205 -11.49 -7.31 2.11
N SER A 206 -11.65 -5.98 2.18
CA SER A 206 -12.77 -5.25 1.56
C SER A 206 -12.34 -4.29 0.45
N GLY A 207 -11.05 -3.95 0.40
CA GLY A 207 -10.53 -2.90 -0.47
C GLY A 207 -10.89 -1.48 -0.02
N ASN A 208 -11.53 -1.35 1.14
CA ASN A 208 -11.72 -0.05 1.78
C ASN A 208 -10.38 0.53 2.20
N TYR A 209 -10.19 1.82 1.99
CA TYR A 209 -8.99 2.53 2.41
C TYR A 209 -9.31 3.93 2.89
N ALA A 210 -8.44 4.47 3.75
CA ALA A 210 -8.52 5.82 4.24
C ALA A 210 -7.16 6.52 4.16
N VAL A 211 -7.20 7.83 3.90
CA VAL A 211 -6.04 8.68 3.69
C VAL A 211 -6.20 9.92 4.55
N LEU A 212 -5.34 10.07 5.55
CA LEU A 212 -5.24 11.31 6.31
C LEU A 212 -4.21 12.21 5.63
N VAL A 213 -4.64 13.41 5.23
CA VAL A 213 -3.80 14.38 4.52
C VAL A 213 -3.76 15.72 5.26
N SER A 214 -2.61 16.39 5.15
CA SER A 214 -2.56 17.84 5.40
C SER A 214 -3.04 18.57 4.15
N LEU A 215 -3.57 19.78 4.32
CA LEU A 215 -4.05 20.61 3.22
C LEU A 215 -3.23 21.90 3.12
N THR A 216 -2.87 22.28 1.89
CA THR A 216 -2.29 23.59 1.58
C THR A 216 -3.34 24.51 0.97
N GLY A 217 -3.22 25.83 1.21
CA GLY A 217 -4.22 26.82 0.81
C GLY A 217 -5.50 26.85 1.66
N ALA A 218 -5.63 25.97 2.66
CA ALA A 218 -6.71 25.99 3.64
C ALA A 218 -6.34 26.82 4.89
N PRO A 219 -7.31 27.42 5.59
CA PRO A 219 -7.04 28.11 6.86
C PRO A 219 -6.58 27.12 7.93
N ARG A 220 -5.88 27.61 8.97
CA ARG A 220 -5.27 26.76 10.03
C ARG A 220 -6.26 25.85 10.75
N ASN A 221 -7.51 26.29 10.88
CA ASN A 221 -8.59 25.52 11.48
C ASN A 221 -9.26 24.51 10.52
N ALA A 222 -8.81 24.40 9.27
CA ALA A 222 -9.35 23.46 8.27
C ALA A 222 -8.26 22.82 7.39
N ASN A 223 -7.04 22.70 7.93
CA ASN A 223 -5.84 22.27 7.21
C ASN A 223 -5.57 20.75 7.25
N GLN A 224 -6.58 19.94 7.56
CA GLN A 224 -6.52 18.48 7.53
C GLN A 224 -7.83 17.92 6.98
N ALA A 225 -7.71 16.84 6.22
CA ALA A 225 -8.84 16.07 5.73
C ALA A 225 -8.59 14.57 5.88
N LEU A 226 -9.65 13.84 6.22
CA LEU A 226 -9.72 12.40 6.14
C LEU A 226 -10.51 12.05 4.89
N LEU A 227 -9.84 11.39 3.95
CA LEU A 227 -10.42 10.91 2.73
C LEU A 227 -10.62 9.39 2.84
N ILE A 228 -11.67 8.87 2.23
CA ILE A 228 -12.00 7.44 2.22
C ILE A 228 -12.29 7.01 0.80
N GLY A 229 -12.01 5.75 0.48
CA GLY A 229 -12.33 5.18 -0.82
C GLY A 229 -12.40 3.66 -0.77
N ASN A 230 -12.72 3.06 -1.91
CA ASN A 230 -12.77 1.62 -2.07
C ASN A 230 -12.12 1.22 -3.42
N THR A 231 -11.11 0.35 -3.38
CA THR A 231 -10.34 -0.05 -4.57
C THR A 231 -11.08 -1.00 -5.51
N VAL A 232 -12.17 -1.61 -5.05
CA VAL A 232 -13.04 -2.48 -5.86
C VAL A 232 -14.34 -1.81 -6.26
N ALA A 233 -14.47 -0.51 -6.01
CA ALA A 233 -15.59 0.26 -6.52
C ALA A 233 -15.56 0.28 -8.06
N GLY A 234 -16.60 -0.29 -8.67
CA GLY A 234 -16.83 -0.26 -10.11
C GLY A 234 -15.83 -1.10 -10.92
N THR A 235 -16.03 -1.07 -12.23
CA THR A 235 -15.14 -1.73 -13.20
C THR A 235 -13.87 -0.91 -13.46
N VAL A 236 -12.88 -1.51 -14.14
CA VAL A 236 -11.69 -0.79 -14.68
C VAL A 236 -12.07 0.49 -15.43
N VAL A 237 -13.11 0.45 -16.26
CA VAL A 237 -13.57 1.60 -17.06
C VAL A 237 -14.14 2.70 -16.16
N GLN A 238 -14.69 2.33 -15.01
CA GLN A 238 -15.24 3.24 -14.00
C GLN A 238 -14.22 3.58 -12.90
N SER A 239 -12.93 3.29 -13.10
CA SER A 239 -11.89 3.44 -12.07
C SER A 239 -11.83 4.81 -11.40
N ALA A 240 -12.37 5.87 -12.01
CA ALA A 240 -12.58 7.16 -11.38
C ALA A 240 -13.34 7.09 -10.04
N ILE A 241 -14.30 6.16 -9.87
CA ILE A 241 -15.05 6.01 -8.61
C ILE A 241 -14.23 5.36 -7.49
N ARG A 242 -13.05 4.81 -7.81
CA ARG A 242 -12.11 4.29 -6.81
C ARG A 242 -11.32 5.39 -6.12
N ARG A 243 -11.31 6.62 -6.68
CA ARG A 243 -10.68 7.78 -6.04
C ARG A 243 -11.40 8.13 -4.75
N PRO A 244 -10.68 8.58 -3.72
CA PRO A 244 -11.29 8.79 -2.43
C PRO A 244 -12.06 10.11 -2.40
N TRP A 245 -13.06 10.18 -1.53
CA TRP A 245 -13.86 11.37 -1.26
C TRP A 245 -13.68 11.82 0.19
N LEU A 246 -14.12 13.05 0.49
CA LEU A 246 -14.00 13.63 1.84
C LEU A 246 -14.96 12.95 2.82
N ALA A 247 -14.41 12.36 3.89
CA ALA A 247 -15.18 11.88 5.04
C ALA A 247 -15.30 12.94 6.13
N LEU A 248 -14.16 13.46 6.59
CA LEU A 248 -14.09 14.43 7.67
C LEU A 248 -13.10 15.53 7.35
N ARG A 249 -13.43 16.76 7.76
CA ARG A 249 -12.53 17.90 7.67
C ARG A 249 -12.30 18.51 9.04
N LYS A 250 -11.06 18.90 9.33
CA LYS A 250 -10.78 19.75 10.49
C LYS A 250 -11.62 21.04 10.39
N GLY A 251 -12.15 21.50 11.50
CA GLY A 251 -13.06 22.64 11.59
C GLY A 251 -14.52 22.32 11.28
N GLN A 252 -14.83 21.15 10.70
CA GLN A 252 -16.22 20.72 10.49
C GLN A 252 -16.95 20.63 11.83
N ALA A 253 -18.14 21.21 11.88
CA ALA A 253 -19.03 21.17 13.03
C ALA A 253 -19.54 19.74 13.24
N VAL A 254 -19.40 19.24 14.46
CA VAL A 254 -19.97 17.96 14.89
C VAL A 254 -20.91 18.22 16.07
N GLN A 255 -22.07 17.57 16.04
CA GLN A 255 -23.06 17.65 17.11
C GLN A 255 -22.72 16.59 18.18
N GLY A 256 -22.51 17.03 19.40
CA GLY A 256 -22.32 16.15 20.56
C GLY A 256 -23.64 15.61 21.10
N ALA A 257 -23.56 14.62 22.00
CA ALA A 257 -24.71 13.94 22.60
C ALA A 257 -25.72 14.85 23.34
N PHE A 258 -25.36 16.10 23.62
CA PHE A 258 -26.21 17.09 24.32
C PHE A 258 -26.54 18.30 23.45
N GLY A 259 -26.55 18.15 22.11
CA GLY A 259 -26.87 19.25 21.18
C GLY A 259 -25.80 20.33 21.05
N GLN A 260 -24.70 20.26 21.80
CA GLN A 260 -23.57 21.16 21.65
C GLN A 260 -22.85 20.90 20.33
N THR A 261 -22.68 21.95 19.53
CA THR A 261 -21.87 21.91 18.30
C THR A 261 -20.44 22.34 18.62
N ALA A 262 -19.46 21.54 18.19
CA ALA A 262 -18.05 21.90 18.26
C ALA A 262 -17.35 21.60 16.94
N GLY A 263 -16.35 22.40 16.58
CA GLY A 263 -15.49 22.09 15.43
C GLY A 263 -14.49 20.98 15.75
N ILE A 264 -14.21 20.12 14.78
CA ILE A 264 -13.11 19.13 14.86
C ILE A 264 -11.78 19.88 14.92
N ALA A 265 -11.01 19.73 16.00
CA ALA A 265 -9.73 20.41 16.20
C ALA A 265 -8.55 19.64 15.59
N SER A 266 -8.61 18.31 15.56
CA SER A 266 -7.65 17.46 14.85
C SER A 266 -8.24 16.10 14.52
N ILE A 267 -7.71 15.47 13.48
CA ILE A 267 -8.06 14.11 13.06
C ILE A 267 -6.81 13.25 13.16
N GLY A 268 -6.96 12.05 13.73
CA GLY A 268 -5.90 11.05 13.84
C GLY A 268 -6.40 9.67 13.43
N LEU A 269 -5.50 8.90 12.85
CA LEU A 269 -5.64 7.47 12.67
C LEU A 269 -4.74 6.75 13.72
N PRO A 270 -4.92 5.46 14.00
CA PRO A 270 -4.00 4.67 14.84
C PRO A 270 -2.61 4.50 14.18
N GLY A 271 -1.55 4.60 14.98
CA GLY A 271 -0.15 4.72 14.51
C GLY A 271 0.57 3.42 14.17
N ASN A 272 0.08 2.27 14.66
CA ASN A 272 0.86 1.04 14.73
C ASN A 272 0.60 0.06 13.58
N SER A 273 0.01 0.49 12.47
CA SER A 273 -0.41 -0.42 11.40
C SER A 273 0.68 -0.77 10.39
N PHE A 274 1.90 -0.20 10.50
CA PHE A 274 3.01 -0.42 9.56
C PHE A 274 4.25 -0.90 10.27
N ASP A 275 4.90 -1.89 9.67
CA ASP A 275 6.29 -2.21 10.03
C ASP A 275 7.26 -1.29 9.28
N LYS A 276 8.55 -1.40 9.58
CA LYS A 276 9.61 -0.62 8.90
C LYS A 276 9.70 -0.90 7.39
N SER A 277 9.07 -1.99 6.91
CA SER A 277 8.99 -2.29 5.49
C SER A 277 7.86 -1.55 4.78
N GLY A 278 6.92 -0.94 5.50
CA GLY A 278 5.74 -0.29 4.90
C GLY A 278 4.72 -1.26 4.34
N ALA A 279 4.91 -2.57 4.49
CA ALA A 279 3.88 -3.55 4.18
C ALA A 279 2.74 -3.43 5.20
N GLY A 280 1.51 -3.27 4.70
CA GLY A 280 0.29 -3.34 5.51
C GLY A 280 -0.20 -4.78 5.71
N GLY A 281 -1.40 -4.95 6.27
CA GLY A 281 -2.08 -6.25 6.31
C GLY A 281 -1.47 -7.33 7.22
N LYS A 282 -0.50 -7.00 8.09
CA LYS A 282 0.25 -7.99 8.89
C LYS A 282 -0.47 -8.51 10.14
N GLY A 283 -1.80 -8.66 10.10
CA GLY A 283 -2.58 -9.10 11.26
C GLY A 283 -2.63 -8.10 12.43
N LEU A 284 -2.05 -6.91 12.28
CA LEU A 284 -2.26 -5.80 13.19
C LEU A 284 -3.63 -5.18 12.94
N MET A 285 -4.31 -4.77 14.02
CA MET A 285 -5.62 -4.14 13.94
C MET A 285 -5.57 -2.96 12.97
N GLN A 286 -6.38 -3.05 11.90
CA GLN A 286 -6.58 -1.96 10.95
C GLN A 286 -7.73 -1.08 11.45
N PRO A 287 -7.64 0.26 11.31
CA PRO A 287 -8.74 1.13 11.67
C PRO A 287 -9.92 1.04 10.68
N VAL A 288 -9.71 0.46 9.51
CA VAL A 288 -10.74 0.21 8.50
C VAL A 288 -11.10 -1.28 8.54
N ASN A 289 -12.39 -1.59 8.49
CA ASN A 289 -12.87 -2.97 8.49
C ASN A 289 -13.74 -3.30 7.26
N ILE A 290 -14.19 -4.56 7.21
CA ILE A 290 -15.03 -5.11 6.14
C ILE A 290 -16.45 -4.54 6.07
N GLN A 291 -16.92 -3.87 7.13
CA GLN A 291 -18.24 -3.25 7.21
C GLN A 291 -18.20 -1.77 6.80
N SER A 292 -17.12 -1.35 6.13
CA SER A 292 -16.87 0.06 5.79
C SER A 292 -16.95 0.98 7.01
N THR A 293 -16.45 0.46 8.13
CA THR A 293 -16.32 1.19 9.37
C THR A 293 -14.89 1.67 9.50
N LEU A 294 -14.70 2.97 9.76
CA LEU A 294 -13.41 3.55 10.09
C LEU A 294 -13.39 4.02 11.54
N ALA A 295 -12.53 3.40 12.35
CA ALA A 295 -12.18 3.88 13.67
C ALA A 295 -11.23 5.07 13.53
N SER A 296 -11.73 6.26 13.86
CA SER A 296 -10.93 7.49 13.88
C SER A 296 -10.98 8.12 15.26
N VAL A 297 -9.86 8.73 15.65
CA VAL A 297 -9.81 9.55 16.87
C VAL A 297 -9.79 11.00 16.43
N TRP A 298 -10.71 11.78 16.96
CA TRP A 298 -10.69 13.22 16.79
C TRP A 298 -10.87 13.91 18.13
N THR A 299 -10.33 15.11 18.20
CA THR A 299 -10.49 15.97 19.37
C THR A 299 -11.33 17.17 18.97
N SER A 300 -12.32 17.53 19.77
CA SER A 300 -12.89 18.88 19.78
C SER A 300 -12.32 19.66 20.96
N ASN A 301 -12.54 20.98 21.02
CA ASN A 301 -11.83 21.92 21.90
C ASN A 301 -11.72 21.57 23.40
N ARG A 302 -12.37 20.51 23.92
CA ARG A 302 -12.18 19.94 25.28
C ARG A 302 -12.48 18.44 25.40
N ARG A 303 -12.60 17.69 24.30
CA ARG A 303 -13.03 16.27 24.35
C ARG A 303 -12.27 15.43 23.33
N VAL A 304 -11.89 14.23 23.75
CA VAL A 304 -11.44 13.15 22.86
C VAL A 304 -12.66 12.31 22.53
N SER A 305 -12.94 12.12 21.25
CA SER A 305 -14.00 11.25 20.78
C SER A 305 -13.38 10.15 19.92
N LEU A 306 -13.73 8.91 20.23
CA LEU A 306 -13.61 7.81 19.30
C LEU A 306 -14.87 7.81 18.45
N SER A 307 -14.71 7.93 17.14
CA SER A 307 -15.84 7.87 16.22
C SER A 307 -15.62 6.74 15.24
N ILE A 308 -16.67 5.94 15.14
CA ILE A 308 -16.90 5.02 14.05
C ILE A 308 -17.54 5.84 12.92
N VAL A 309 -16.82 5.96 11.81
CA VAL A 309 -17.37 6.53 10.57
C VAL A 309 -17.83 5.36 9.72
N ASN A 310 -19.14 5.24 9.50
CA ASN A 310 -19.71 4.31 8.53
C ASN A 310 -19.78 5.00 7.17
N TYR A 311 -19.39 4.32 6.10
CA TYR A 311 -19.39 4.87 4.75
C TYR A 311 -19.68 3.85 3.66
#